data_AF-A0AAV0DBL9-F1
#
_entry.id   AF-A0AAV0DBL9-F1
#
_cell.length_a   1.000
_cell.length_b   1.000
_cell.length_c   1.000
_cell.angle_alpha   90.00
_cell.angle_beta   90.00
_cell.angle_gamma   90.00
#
_symmetry.space_group_name_H-M   'P 1'
#
loop_
_entity.id
_entity.type
_entity.pdbx_description
1 polymer ?
#
loop_
_entity_poly.entity_id
_entity_poly.type
_entity_poly.pdbx_seq_one_letter_code
_entity_poly.pdbx_strand_id
1 'polypeptide(L)'
;METRYGLLRGTLRAPAVGWMMYNVLVSNKKSIESQYKSHVYADPENVTASFIESRYALTKQRGARYVPAAFLTGLLDPVKSREEFVHLFAGLQGSIPILVISTPGSPKRSKAEMEVLREAEGVSKYVTVPGALLPQEEYPEKVAEELYRFLQEYLS
;
A
#
# COMPACT_ATOMS: atom_id res chain seq x y z
N MET A 1 -12.20 17.84 4.65
CA MET A 1 -11.93 16.41 4.29
C MET A 1 -12.18 15.49 5.49
N GLU A 2 -11.78 15.90 6.70
CA GLU A 2 -12.01 15.15 7.96
C GLU A 2 -13.47 14.75 8.22
N THR A 3 -14.45 15.59 7.92
CA THR A 3 -15.87 15.29 8.16
C THR A 3 -16.40 14.15 7.30
N ARG A 4 -15.96 14.04 6.03
CA ARG A 4 -16.37 12.95 5.12
C ARG A 4 -15.70 11.62 5.49
N TYR A 5 -14.42 11.66 5.85
CA TYR A 5 -13.71 10.46 6.32
C TYR A 5 -14.16 10.04 7.71
N GLY A 6 -14.48 11.00 8.59
CA GLY A 6 -15.08 10.76 9.90
C GLY A 6 -16.43 10.03 9.80
N LEU A 7 -17.29 10.47 8.88
CA LEU A 7 -18.55 9.80 8.60
C LEU A 7 -18.34 8.37 8.06
N LEU A 8 -17.44 8.18 7.07
CA LEU A 8 -17.12 6.86 6.53
C LEU A 8 -16.58 5.90 7.61
N ARG A 9 -15.70 6.39 8.50
CA ARG A 9 -15.17 5.64 9.66
C ARG A 9 -16.30 5.23 10.59
N GLY A 10 -17.18 6.17 10.94
CA GLY A 10 -18.33 5.94 11.80
C GLY A 10 -19.25 4.86 11.23
N THR A 11 -19.57 4.96 9.94
CA THR A 11 -20.43 4.00 9.25
C THR A 11 -19.81 2.60 9.17
N LEU A 12 -18.51 2.47 8.87
CA LEU A 12 -17.81 1.17 8.82
C LEU A 12 -17.64 0.53 10.20
N ARG A 13 -17.66 1.31 11.28
CA ARG A 13 -17.61 0.81 12.67
C ARG A 13 -18.98 0.55 13.27
N ALA A 14 -20.05 1.09 12.69
CA ALA A 14 -21.41 0.92 13.19
C ALA A 14 -21.83 -0.57 13.16
N PRO A 15 -22.47 -1.08 14.22
CA PRO A 15 -23.02 -2.43 14.23
C PRO A 15 -24.05 -2.59 13.10
N ALA A 16 -24.12 -3.79 12.53
CA ALA A 16 -24.91 -4.14 11.33
C ALA A 16 -24.51 -3.38 10.03
N VAL A 17 -24.61 -2.06 9.98
CA VAL A 17 -24.36 -1.25 8.77
C VAL A 17 -22.91 -1.39 8.30
N GLY A 18 -21.94 -1.25 9.21
CA GLY A 18 -20.53 -1.44 8.88
C GLY A 18 -20.21 -2.86 8.44
N TRP A 19 -20.91 -3.86 8.98
CA TRP A 19 -20.77 -5.25 8.58
C TRP A 19 -21.31 -5.51 7.17
N MET A 20 -22.46 -4.93 6.83
CA MET A 20 -23.03 -5.00 5.48
C MET A 20 -22.10 -4.32 4.46
N MET A 21 -21.62 -3.11 4.75
CA MET A 21 -20.67 -2.40 3.87
C MET A 21 -19.36 -3.17 3.70
N TYR A 22 -18.83 -3.74 4.78
CA TYR A 22 -17.63 -4.57 4.72
C TYR A 22 -17.83 -5.77 3.78
N ASN A 23 -18.96 -6.47 3.90
CA ASN A 23 -19.25 -7.62 3.04
C ASN A 23 -19.43 -7.25 1.57
N VAL A 24 -20.05 -6.10 1.28
CA VAL A 24 -20.30 -5.68 -0.10
C VAL A 24 -19.02 -5.14 -0.76
N LEU A 25 -18.27 -4.29 -0.06
CA LEU A 25 -17.17 -3.52 -0.66
C LEU A 25 -15.81 -4.19 -0.50
N VAL A 26 -15.60 -4.97 0.57
CA VAL A 26 -14.29 -5.53 0.90
C VAL A 26 -14.29 -7.06 0.82
N SER A 27 -15.20 -7.73 1.54
CA SER A 27 -15.35 -9.19 1.52
C SER A 27 -16.20 -9.63 0.34
N ASN A 28 -15.79 -9.24 -0.87
CA ASN A 28 -16.47 -9.52 -2.13
C ASN A 28 -15.42 -9.85 -3.21
N LYS A 29 -15.50 -11.06 -3.79
CA LYS A 29 -14.53 -11.54 -4.79
C LYS A 29 -14.41 -10.62 -6.01
N LYS A 30 -15.53 -10.11 -6.53
CA LYS A 30 -15.52 -9.20 -7.70
C LYS A 30 -14.89 -7.84 -7.36
N SER A 31 -15.13 -7.33 -6.14
CA SER A 31 -14.48 -6.11 -5.67
C SER A 31 -12.98 -6.30 -5.54
N ILE A 32 -12.54 -7.41 -4.92
CA ILE A 32 -11.12 -7.77 -4.79
C ILE A 32 -10.48 -7.90 -6.18
N GLU A 33 -11.09 -8.66 -7.09
CA GLU A 33 -10.61 -8.83 -8.45
C GLU A 33 -10.48 -7.50 -9.20
N SER A 34 -11.51 -6.66 -9.11
CA SER A 34 -11.49 -5.33 -9.73
C SER A 34 -10.34 -4.48 -9.21
N GLN A 35 -10.12 -4.43 -7.89
CA GLN A 35 -9.00 -3.69 -7.30
C GLN A 35 -7.65 -4.20 -7.80
N TYR A 36 -7.47 -5.53 -7.81
CA TYR A 36 -6.22 -6.12 -8.23
C TYR A 36 -5.89 -5.86 -9.70
N LYS A 37 -6.87 -6.02 -10.60
CA LYS A 37 -6.69 -5.80 -12.04
C LYS A 37 -6.51 -4.33 -12.44
N SER A 38 -6.91 -3.38 -11.59
CA SER A 38 -6.91 -1.95 -11.95
C SER A 38 -5.83 -1.13 -11.25
N HIS A 39 -5.41 -1.51 -10.05
CA HIS A 39 -4.49 -0.70 -9.24
C HIS A 39 -3.35 -1.49 -8.61
N VAL A 40 -3.56 -2.76 -8.27
CA VAL A 40 -2.61 -3.49 -7.41
C VAL A 40 -1.53 -4.21 -8.22
N TYR A 41 -1.94 -4.93 -9.26
CA TYR A 41 -1.06 -5.61 -10.20
C TYR A 41 -0.98 -4.83 -11.51
N ALA A 42 0.18 -4.90 -12.15
CA ALA A 42 0.38 -4.33 -13.48
C ALA A 42 -0.20 -5.25 -14.56
N ASP A 43 -0.12 -6.57 -14.39
CA ASP A 43 -0.67 -7.54 -15.32
C ASP A 43 -1.97 -8.16 -14.75
N PRO A 44 -3.14 -7.88 -15.36
CA PRO A 44 -4.41 -8.43 -14.91
C PRO A 44 -4.51 -9.95 -15.07
N GLU A 45 -3.68 -10.58 -15.90
CA GLU A 45 -3.67 -12.04 -16.09
C GLU A 45 -3.09 -12.79 -14.89
N ASN A 46 -2.26 -12.10 -14.09
CA ASN A 46 -1.76 -12.63 -12.80
C ASN A 46 -2.86 -12.72 -11.73
N VAL A 47 -4.03 -12.11 -11.96
CA VAL A 47 -5.17 -12.11 -11.05
C VAL A 47 -6.07 -13.33 -11.32
N THR A 48 -5.58 -14.50 -10.93
CA THR A 48 -6.27 -15.78 -11.15
C THR A 48 -7.41 -16.03 -10.15
N ALA A 49 -8.32 -16.96 -10.48
CA ALA A 49 -9.41 -17.32 -9.58
C ALA A 49 -8.91 -17.86 -8.22
N SER A 50 -7.89 -18.71 -8.21
CA SER A 50 -7.30 -19.25 -6.97
C SER A 50 -6.65 -18.16 -6.12
N PHE A 51 -6.03 -17.17 -6.77
CA PHE A 51 -5.51 -15.98 -6.10
C PHE A 51 -6.63 -15.18 -5.41
N ILE A 52 -7.75 -14.94 -6.12
CA ILE A 52 -8.90 -14.25 -5.55
C ILE A 52 -9.52 -15.02 -4.38
N GLU A 53 -9.59 -16.35 -4.45
CA GLU A 53 -10.02 -17.16 -3.30
C GLU A 53 -9.10 -16.97 -2.08
N SER A 54 -7.78 -16.96 -2.30
CA SER A 54 -6.80 -16.71 -1.24
C SER A 54 -7.01 -15.35 -0.59
N ARG A 55 -7.15 -14.28 -1.37
CA ARG A 55 -7.41 -12.92 -0.86
C ARG A 55 -8.77 -12.81 -0.18
N TYR A 56 -9.80 -13.47 -0.72
CA TYR A 56 -11.13 -13.51 -0.11
C TYR A 56 -11.12 -14.22 1.26
N ALA A 57 -10.36 -15.30 1.42
CA ALA A 57 -10.24 -16.01 2.70
C ALA A 57 -9.65 -15.11 3.81
N LEU A 58 -8.74 -14.20 3.48
CA LEU A 58 -8.19 -13.21 4.43
C LEU A 58 -9.28 -12.28 4.99
N THR A 59 -10.28 -11.94 4.18
CA THR A 59 -11.41 -11.10 4.62
C THR A 59 -12.35 -11.79 5.62
N LYS A 60 -12.20 -13.11 5.83
CA LYS A 60 -12.99 -13.87 6.81
C LYS A 60 -12.32 -14.02 8.17
N GLN A 61 -11.08 -13.57 8.31
CA GLN A 61 -10.34 -13.67 9.56
C GLN A 61 -10.96 -12.79 10.66
N ARG A 62 -10.81 -13.23 11.92
CA ARG A 62 -11.32 -12.49 13.08
C ARG A 62 -10.66 -11.10 13.11
N GLY A 63 -11.49 -10.06 13.11
CA GLY A 63 -11.02 -8.67 13.14
C GLY A 63 -10.68 -8.04 11.78
N ALA A 64 -10.75 -8.80 10.68
CA ALA A 64 -10.40 -8.33 9.33
C ALA A 64 -11.18 -7.09 8.85
N ARG A 65 -12.34 -6.80 9.46
CA ARG A 65 -13.18 -5.65 9.12
C ARG A 65 -12.63 -4.27 9.51
N TYR A 66 -11.74 -4.20 10.49
CA TYR A 66 -11.34 -2.91 11.07
C TYR A 66 -10.23 -2.22 10.28
N VAL A 67 -9.29 -2.99 9.73
CA VAL A 67 -8.12 -2.46 9.02
C VAL A 67 -8.49 -1.71 7.74
N PRO A 68 -9.38 -2.21 6.86
CA PRO A 68 -9.71 -1.52 5.62
C PRO A 68 -10.35 -0.14 5.85
N ALA A 69 -11.19 -0.01 6.87
CA ALA A 69 -11.77 1.28 7.25
C ALA A 69 -10.70 2.27 7.74
N ALA A 70 -9.74 1.79 8.54
CA ALA A 70 -8.63 2.60 9.01
C ALA A 70 -7.72 3.04 7.85
N PHE A 71 -7.38 2.10 6.96
CA PHE A 71 -6.57 2.34 5.77
C PHE A 71 -7.20 3.36 4.82
N LEU A 72 -8.45 3.15 4.40
CA LEU A 72 -9.16 4.06 3.46
C LEU A 72 -9.34 5.48 3.98
N THR A 73 -9.25 5.66 5.30
CA THR A 73 -9.54 6.93 5.94
C THR A 73 -8.28 7.57 6.54
N GLY A 74 -7.09 7.00 6.30
CA GLY A 74 -5.82 7.53 6.80
C GLY A 74 -5.66 7.46 8.32
N LEU A 75 -6.41 6.60 9.02
CA LEU A 75 -6.21 6.40 10.47
C LEU A 75 -4.93 5.63 10.79
N LEU A 76 -4.30 5.02 9.79
CA LEU A 76 -3.00 4.36 9.92
C LEU A 76 -1.84 5.31 9.63
N ASP A 77 -2.12 6.51 9.11
CA ASP A 77 -1.09 7.45 8.72
C ASP A 77 -0.57 8.15 9.99
N PRO A 78 0.75 8.12 10.26
CA PRO A 78 1.34 8.73 11.46
C PRO A 78 1.38 10.26 11.38
N VAL A 79 1.08 10.83 10.21
CA VAL A 79 1.24 12.23 9.85
C VAL A 79 0.03 12.72 9.06
N LYS A 80 -0.18 14.03 9.03
CA LYS A 80 -1.35 14.66 8.40
C LYS A 80 -1.04 15.36 7.08
N SER A 81 0.24 15.57 6.77
CA SER A 81 0.68 16.20 5.53
C SER A 81 1.86 15.48 4.88
N ARG A 82 2.09 15.78 3.60
CA ARG A 82 3.22 15.27 2.85
C ARG A 82 4.55 15.81 3.40
N GLU A 83 4.56 17.05 3.85
CA GLU A 83 5.73 17.69 4.43
C GLU A 83 6.14 16.98 5.72
N GLU A 84 5.18 16.69 6.60
CA GLU A 84 5.42 15.89 7.81
C GLU A 84 5.91 14.48 7.45
N PHE A 85 5.33 13.84 6.42
CA PHE A 85 5.76 12.53 5.93
C PHE A 85 7.23 12.53 5.46
N VAL A 86 7.62 13.48 4.61
CA VAL A 86 8.99 13.61 4.10
C VAL A 86 9.97 13.92 5.24
N HIS A 87 9.57 14.75 6.20
CA HIS A 87 10.40 15.10 7.35
C HIS A 87 10.74 13.88 8.25
N LEU A 88 9.91 12.82 8.25
CA LEU A 88 10.26 11.58 8.95
C LEU A 88 11.55 10.95 8.40
N PHE A 89 11.80 11.05 7.09
CA PHE A 89 13.00 10.52 6.46
C PHE A 89 14.23 11.36 6.80
N ALA A 90 14.09 12.69 6.79
CA ALA A 90 15.17 13.60 7.18
C ALA A 90 15.69 13.30 8.60
N GLY A 91 14.78 13.01 9.54
CA GLY A 91 15.13 12.63 10.90
C GLY A 91 15.88 11.29 11.04
N LEU A 92 15.93 10.47 9.99
CA LEU A 92 16.65 9.19 9.94
C LEU A 92 18.00 9.28 9.21
N GLN A 93 18.33 10.45 8.65
CA GLN A 93 19.55 10.67 7.90
C GLN A 93 20.78 10.28 8.73
N GLY A 94 21.67 9.49 8.12
CA GLY A 94 22.90 8.99 8.76
C GLY A 94 22.70 7.96 9.87
N SER A 95 21.46 7.67 10.29
CA SER A 95 21.17 6.69 11.35
C SER A 95 20.92 5.29 10.79
N ILE A 96 20.17 5.20 9.70
CA ILE A 96 19.89 3.93 9.01
C ILE A 96 19.78 4.19 7.50
N PRO A 97 20.37 3.33 6.65
CA PRO A 97 20.21 3.47 5.22
C PRO A 97 18.77 3.12 4.80
N ILE A 98 18.17 3.93 3.92
CA ILE A 98 16.78 3.77 3.46
C ILE A 98 16.73 3.52 1.95
N LEU A 99 16.13 2.40 1.55
CA LEU A 99 15.77 2.09 0.18
C LEU A 99 14.29 2.38 -0.06
N VAL A 100 13.98 3.18 -1.07
CA VAL A 100 12.62 3.38 -1.58
C VAL A 100 12.52 2.70 -2.95
N ILE A 101 11.58 1.75 -3.06
CA ILE A 101 11.24 1.09 -4.34
C ILE A 101 9.90 1.65 -4.81
N SER A 102 9.87 2.16 -6.03
CA SER A 102 8.66 2.64 -6.69
C SER A 102 8.38 1.86 -7.97
N THR A 103 7.21 2.08 -8.56
CA THR A 103 6.79 1.42 -9.79
C THR A 103 6.11 2.39 -10.75
N PRO A 104 6.21 2.17 -12.07
CA PRO A 104 5.60 3.05 -13.05
C PRO A 104 4.07 2.95 -13.05
N GLY A 105 3.52 1.77 -12.79
CA GLY A 105 2.08 1.46 -12.81
C GLY A 105 1.32 1.80 -11.52
N SER A 106 1.99 2.36 -10.52
CA SER A 106 1.32 2.80 -9.29
C SER A 106 0.26 3.88 -9.58
N PRO A 107 -0.91 3.85 -8.89
CA PRO A 107 -1.94 4.88 -9.01
C PRO A 107 -1.41 6.28 -8.75
N LYS A 108 -1.88 7.27 -9.53
CA LYS A 108 -1.36 8.65 -9.56
C LYS A 108 -1.12 9.25 -8.17
N ARG A 109 -2.07 9.09 -7.24
CA ARG A 109 -1.95 9.65 -5.89
C ARG A 109 -0.81 9.00 -5.10
N SER A 110 -0.79 7.67 -5.02
CA SER A 110 0.27 6.93 -4.32
C SER A 110 1.64 7.19 -4.97
N LYS A 111 1.69 7.23 -6.30
CA LYS A 111 2.90 7.54 -7.05
C LYS A 111 3.46 8.92 -6.70
N ALA A 112 2.60 9.93 -6.59
CA ALA A 112 3.03 11.28 -6.22
C ALA A 112 3.62 11.33 -4.79
N GLU A 113 3.13 10.53 -3.85
CA GLU A 113 3.73 10.43 -2.50
C GLU A 113 5.09 9.69 -2.54
N MET A 114 5.25 8.68 -3.40
CA MET A 114 6.54 8.00 -3.57
C MET A 114 7.56 8.90 -4.27
N GLU A 115 7.17 9.62 -5.32
CA GLU A 115 8.09 10.43 -6.13
C GLU A 115 8.77 11.54 -5.35
N VAL A 116 8.10 12.12 -4.34
CA VAL A 116 8.74 13.13 -3.48
C VAL A 116 9.86 12.56 -2.62
N LEU A 117 9.91 11.25 -2.41
CA LEU A 117 11.00 10.58 -1.69
C LEU A 117 12.26 10.39 -2.52
N ARG A 118 12.20 10.62 -3.85
CA ARG A 118 13.36 10.46 -4.73
C ARG A 118 14.52 11.38 -4.36
N GLU A 119 14.20 12.60 -3.93
CA GLU A 119 15.16 13.63 -3.55
C GLU A 119 15.03 14.00 -2.06
N ALA A 120 14.32 13.19 -1.28
CA ALA A 120 14.13 13.45 0.14
C ALA A 120 15.41 13.21 0.92
N GLU A 121 15.72 14.14 1.82
CA GLU A 121 16.80 13.96 2.78
C GLU A 121 16.57 12.70 3.63
N GLY A 122 17.65 11.95 3.88
CA GLY A 122 17.62 10.69 4.61
C GLY A 122 17.27 9.45 3.77
N VAL A 123 16.75 9.61 2.55
CA VAL A 123 16.61 8.48 1.61
C VAL A 123 17.96 8.18 0.98
N SER A 124 18.49 6.97 1.19
CA SER A 124 19.80 6.57 0.69
C SER A 124 19.77 6.17 -0.78
N LYS A 125 18.70 5.47 -1.20
CA LYS A 125 18.55 5.01 -2.57
C LYS A 125 17.09 4.99 -2.98
N TYR A 126 16.80 5.49 -4.17
CA TYR A 126 15.49 5.42 -4.79
C TYR A 126 15.61 4.66 -6.11
N VAL A 127 14.81 3.60 -6.27
CA VAL A 127 14.78 2.79 -7.48
C VAL A 127 13.37 2.64 -8.04
N THR A 128 13.28 2.28 -9.31
CA THR A 128 12.02 1.96 -9.98
C THR A 128 12.10 0.56 -10.54
N VAL A 129 11.13 -0.29 -10.20
CA VAL A 129 10.98 -1.66 -10.71
C VAL A 129 9.67 -1.80 -11.50
N PRO A 130 9.52 -2.82 -12.37
CA PRO A 130 8.25 -3.12 -13.00
C PRO A 130 7.13 -3.37 -11.96
N GLY A 131 5.89 -3.05 -12.33
CA GLY A 131 4.72 -3.34 -11.51
C GLY A 131 3.82 -2.14 -11.19
N ALA A 132 2.91 -2.37 -10.24
CA ALA A 132 1.99 -1.38 -9.68
C ALA A 132 2.15 -1.31 -8.15
N LEU A 133 1.11 -1.51 -7.33
CA LEU A 133 1.23 -1.33 -5.88
C LEU A 133 1.95 -2.47 -5.14
N LEU A 134 1.98 -3.68 -5.69
CA LEU A 134 2.64 -4.84 -5.04
C LEU A 134 3.71 -5.48 -5.95
N PRO A 135 4.76 -4.74 -6.34
CA PRO A 135 5.83 -5.28 -7.19
C PRO A 135 6.54 -6.47 -6.53
N GLN A 136 6.57 -6.57 -5.20
CA GLN A 136 7.15 -7.70 -4.50
C GLN A 136 6.33 -9.00 -4.63
N GLU A 137 5.04 -8.90 -4.93
CA GLU A 137 4.21 -10.08 -5.22
C GLU A 137 4.30 -10.47 -6.70
N GLU A 138 4.36 -9.48 -7.60
CA GLU A 138 4.26 -9.70 -9.05
C GLU A 138 5.63 -9.85 -9.77
N TYR A 139 6.63 -9.11 -9.30
CA TYR A 139 8.01 -9.12 -9.82
C TYR A 139 9.02 -9.37 -8.68
N PRO A 140 8.87 -10.48 -7.91
CA PRO A 140 9.65 -10.73 -6.70
C PRO A 140 11.16 -10.73 -6.97
N GLU A 141 11.60 -11.28 -8.11
CA GLU A 141 13.02 -11.32 -8.47
C GLU A 141 13.61 -9.92 -8.66
N LYS A 142 12.88 -9.00 -9.31
CA LYS A 142 13.34 -7.62 -9.51
C LYS A 142 13.41 -6.84 -8.22
N VAL A 143 12.45 -7.03 -7.32
CA VAL A 143 12.51 -6.45 -5.97
C VAL A 143 13.68 -7.04 -5.18
N ALA A 144 13.87 -8.36 -5.22
CA ALA A 144 14.95 -9.04 -4.50
C ALA A 144 16.34 -8.64 -5.00
N GLU A 145 16.53 -8.47 -6.31
CA GLU A 145 17.78 -7.97 -6.91
C GLU A 145 18.15 -6.59 -6.36
N GLU A 146 17.21 -5.64 -6.33
CA GLU A 146 17.46 -4.29 -5.81
C GLU A 146 17.70 -4.28 -4.30
N LEU A 147 16.95 -5.09 -3.54
CA LEU A 147 17.20 -5.30 -2.11
C LEU A 147 18.61 -5.85 -1.86
N TYR A 148 19.01 -6.89 -2.60
CA TYR A 148 20.32 -7.51 -2.45
C TYR A 148 21.45 -6.51 -2.73
N ARG A 149 21.37 -5.78 -3.85
CA ARG A 149 22.37 -4.75 -4.19
C ARG A 149 22.44 -3.66 -3.13
N PHE A 150 21.30 -3.22 -2.60
CA PHE A 150 21.26 -2.23 -1.54
C PHE A 150 21.93 -2.74 -0.26
N LEU A 151 21.65 -3.97 0.17
CA LEU A 151 22.28 -4.55 1.36
C LEU A 151 23.81 -4.70 1.18
N GLN A 152 24.28 -5.05 -0.02
CA GLN A 152 25.71 -5.10 -0.37
C GLN A 152 26.38 -3.72 -0.49
N GLU A 153 25.62 -2.64 -0.57
CA GLU A 153 26.17 -1.28 -0.68
C GLU A 153 26.25 -0.61 0.70
N TYR A 154 25.32 -0.95 1.61
CA TYR A 154 25.13 -0.22 2.87
C TYR A 154 25.30 -1.04 4.15
N LEU A 155 25.32 -2.38 4.10
CA LEU A 155 25.42 -3.24 5.29
C LEU A 155 26.57 -4.26 5.26
N SER A 156 27.33 -4.33 4.17
CA SER A 156 28.51 -5.19 4.03
C SER A 156 29.80 -4.46 4.35
#